data_AF-M0CWR4-F1
#
_entry.id   AF-M0CWR4-F1
#
_cell.length_a   1.000
_cell.length_b   1.000
_cell.length_c   1.000
_cell.angle_alpha   90.00
_cell.angle_beta   90.00
_cell.angle_gamma   90.00
#
_symmetry.space_group_name_H-M   'P 1'
#
loop_
_entity.id
_entity.type
_entity.pdbx_description
1 polymer ?
#
loop_
_entity_poly.entity_id
_entity_poly.type
_entity_poly.pdbx_seq_one_letter_code
_entity_poly.pdbx_strand_id
1 'polypeptide(L)'
;MSEVVDILFGSVRDGFVQVSAFVAVTVLLFSYIQYRTDGRLVEKLEENRRAGPLVGALMGLTPGCGGAIVMMPLYVRGSVSFGTVVATLVATAGDSAFVIIALAPEAGVYAYAIALVTGVLFGYAIDAFGLGVGRVDGAVRSLRTTATDGGVAT
;
A
#
# COMPACT_ATOMS: atom_id res chain seq x y z
N MET A 1 18.75 31.91 16.61
CA MET A 1 19.20 30.98 15.54
C MET A 1 19.28 29.53 16.05
N SER A 2 19.59 29.29 17.34
CA SER A 2 19.52 27.97 17.99
C SER A 2 18.11 27.39 18.11
N GLU A 3 17.12 28.20 18.50
CA GLU A 3 15.75 27.72 18.75
C GLU A 3 15.07 27.12 17.50
N VAL A 4 15.31 27.71 16.32
CA VAL A 4 14.81 27.18 15.04
C VAL A 4 15.47 25.84 14.70
N VAL A 5 16.76 25.68 15.04
CA VAL A 5 17.52 24.44 14.82
C VAL A 5 17.02 23.34 15.75
N ASP A 6 16.76 23.65 17.02
CA ASP A 6 16.20 22.69 17.97
C ASP A 6 14.80 22.21 17.57
N ILE A 7 13.94 23.10 17.09
CA ILE A 7 12.61 22.73 16.57
C ILE A 7 12.74 21.85 15.32
N LEU A 8 13.68 22.17 14.42
CA LEU A 8 13.96 21.36 13.22
C LEU A 8 14.41 19.94 13.59
N PHE A 9 15.40 19.82 14.48
CA PHE A 9 15.91 18.52 14.90
C PHE A 9 14.88 17.71 15.70
N GLY A 10 14.07 18.37 16.55
CA GLY A 10 12.97 17.74 17.25
C GLY A 10 11.94 17.15 16.29
N SER A 11 11.48 17.96 15.33
CA SER A 11 10.46 17.54 14.35
C SER A 11 10.95 16.41 13.44
N VAL A 12 12.21 16.50 12.98
CA VAL A 12 12.82 15.45 12.15
C VAL A 12 12.96 14.14 12.93
N ARG A 13 13.40 14.21 14.19
CA ARG A 13 13.54 13.03 15.05
C ARG A 13 12.19 12.35 15.30
N ASP A 14 11.18 13.12 15.69
CA ASP A 14 9.85 12.57 15.98
C ASP A 14 9.22 11.96 14.72
N GLY A 15 9.28 12.67 13.58
CA GLY A 15 8.79 12.14 12.31
C GLY A 15 9.53 10.86 11.89
N PHE A 16 10.86 10.83 12.00
CA PHE A 16 11.65 9.66 11.64
C PHE A 16 11.32 8.44 12.52
N VAL A 17 11.27 8.62 13.84
CA VAL A 17 10.98 7.53 14.78
C VAL A 17 9.56 7.02 14.58
N GLN A 18 8.59 7.91 14.45
CA GLN A 18 7.18 7.53 14.28
C GLN A 18 6.96 6.77 12.97
N VAL A 19 7.46 7.30 11.83
CA VAL A 19 7.28 6.66 10.52
C VAL A 19 8.03 5.32 10.46
N SER A 20 9.29 5.28 10.90
CA SER A 20 10.09 4.05 10.86
C SER A 20 9.53 2.96 11.77
N ALA A 21 9.09 3.29 12.98
CA ALA A 21 8.46 2.32 13.88
C ALA A 21 7.13 1.81 13.31
N PHE A 22 6.30 2.70 12.76
CA PHE A 22 5.03 2.31 12.15
C PHE A 22 5.23 1.39 10.93
N VAL A 23 6.16 1.74 10.04
CA VAL A 23 6.53 0.92 8.87
C VAL A 23 7.09 -0.44 9.33
N ALA A 24 7.98 -0.45 10.31
CA ALA A 24 8.57 -1.69 10.83
C ALA A 24 7.50 -2.63 11.40
N VAL A 25 6.57 -2.11 12.21
CA VAL A 25 5.47 -2.91 12.79
C VAL A 25 4.52 -3.40 11.72
N THR A 26 4.11 -2.55 10.77
CA THR A 26 3.16 -2.96 9.71
C THR A 26 3.78 -3.99 8.76
N VAL A 27 5.04 -3.81 8.37
CA VAL A 27 5.78 -4.79 7.56
C VAL A 27 5.98 -6.10 8.33
N LEU A 28 6.36 -6.04 9.61
CA LEU A 28 6.53 -7.23 10.45
C LEU A 28 5.21 -7.99 10.61
N LEU A 29 4.11 -7.29 10.89
CA LEU A 29 2.78 -7.88 11.02
C LEU A 29 2.34 -8.53 9.71
N PHE A 30 2.53 -7.84 8.59
CA PHE A 30 2.20 -8.38 7.27
C PHE A 30 3.06 -9.61 6.92
N SER A 31 4.36 -9.55 7.20
CA SER A 31 5.29 -10.66 7.02
C SER A 31 4.91 -11.86 7.91
N TYR A 32 4.50 -11.60 9.15
CA TYR A 32 4.03 -12.61 10.09
C TYR A 32 2.70 -13.26 9.65
N ILE A 33 1.74 -12.45 9.17
CA ILE A 33 0.48 -12.95 8.60
C ILE A 33 0.76 -13.82 7.38
N GLN A 34 1.65 -13.39 6.48
CA GLN A 34 2.03 -14.18 5.31
C GLN A 34 2.73 -15.49 5.68
N TYR A 35 3.65 -15.45 6.64
CA TYR A 35 4.33 -16.64 7.18
C TYR A 35 3.32 -17.65 7.74
N ARG A 36 2.27 -17.17 8.42
CA ARG A 36 1.23 -18.02 8.98
C ARG A 36 0.21 -18.51 7.95
N THR A 37 0.06 -17.81 6.82
CA THR A 37 -0.96 -18.09 5.79
C THR A 37 -0.38 -18.84 4.59
N ASP A 38 0.88 -19.30 4.66
CA ASP A 38 1.59 -20.03 3.60
C ASP A 38 1.54 -19.32 2.23
N GLY A 39 1.52 -17.99 2.22
CA GLY A 39 1.42 -17.22 0.97
C GLY A 39 0.08 -17.35 0.21
N ARG A 40 -0.92 -18.08 0.72
CA ARG A 40 -2.22 -18.31 0.03
C ARG A 40 -3.01 -17.03 -0.25
N LEU A 41 -2.77 -15.97 0.53
CA LEU A 41 -3.34 -14.63 0.29
C LEU A 41 -2.77 -14.01 -0.98
N VAL A 42 -1.47 -14.18 -1.21
CA VAL A 42 -0.76 -13.71 -2.40
C VAL A 42 -1.15 -14.58 -3.59
N GLU A 43 -1.21 -15.90 -3.42
CA GLU A 43 -1.59 -16.84 -4.48
C GLU A 43 -3.05 -16.63 -4.96
N LYS A 44 -3.98 -16.36 -4.03
CA LYS A 44 -5.36 -15.96 -4.38
C LYS A 44 -5.45 -14.59 -5.04
N LEU A 45 -4.57 -13.65 -4.68
CA LEU A 45 -4.46 -12.35 -5.37
C LEU A 45 -3.87 -12.50 -6.78
N GLU A 46 -2.93 -13.43 -6.97
CA GLU A 46 -2.39 -13.78 -8.29
C GLU A 46 -3.44 -14.45 -9.17
N GLU A 47 -4.24 -15.36 -8.62
CA GLU A 47 -5.29 -16.07 -9.35
C GLU A 47 -6.46 -15.14 -9.75
N ASN A 48 -6.76 -14.14 -8.91
CA ASN A 48 -7.79 -13.11 -9.18
C ASN A 48 -7.18 -11.71 -9.31
N ARG A 49 -6.29 -11.52 -10.29
CA ARG A 49 -5.66 -10.22 -10.60
C ARG A 49 -6.68 -9.07 -10.79
N ARG A 50 -7.87 -9.38 -11.30
CA ARG A 50 -8.99 -8.42 -11.43
C ARG A 50 -9.49 -7.91 -10.07
N ALA A 51 -9.43 -8.73 -9.00
CA ALA A 51 -9.82 -8.31 -7.66
C ALA A 51 -8.74 -7.48 -6.94
N GLY A 52 -7.53 -7.38 -7.49
CA GLY A 52 -6.41 -6.63 -6.93
C GLY A 52 -6.77 -5.18 -6.55
N PRO A 53 -7.28 -4.36 -7.49
CA PRO A 53 -7.69 -2.98 -7.20
C PRO A 53 -8.73 -2.83 -6.09
N LEU A 54 -9.65 -3.80 -5.97
CA LEU A 54 -10.65 -3.81 -4.89
C LEU A 54 -10.00 -4.05 -3.53
N VAL A 55 -9.10 -5.04 -3.45
CA VAL A 55 -8.35 -5.35 -2.21
C VAL A 55 -7.38 -4.23 -1.86
N GLY A 56 -6.77 -3.58 -2.86
CA GLY A 56 -5.93 -2.41 -2.68
C GLY A 56 -6.69 -1.22 -2.09
N ALA A 57 -7.84 -0.88 -2.65
CA ALA A 57 -8.68 0.18 -2.10
C ALA A 57 -9.17 -0.13 -0.67
N LEU A 58 -9.51 -1.39 -0.37
CA LEU A 58 -9.84 -1.83 1.00
C LEU A 58 -8.66 -1.73 1.97
N MET A 59 -7.45 -2.05 1.52
CA MET A 59 -6.24 -1.83 2.32
C MET A 59 -5.96 -0.33 2.52
N GLY A 60 -6.22 0.51 1.52
CA GLY A 60 -6.07 1.97 1.59
C GLY A 60 -7.03 2.65 2.58
N LEU A 61 -8.19 2.05 2.82
CA LEU A 61 -9.14 2.49 3.87
C LEU A 61 -8.60 2.34 5.29
N THR A 62 -7.51 1.58 5.48
CA THR A 62 -6.89 1.45 6.80
C THR A 62 -6.39 2.82 7.24
N PRO A 63 -6.85 3.37 8.37
CA PRO A 63 -6.49 4.72 8.79
C PRO A 63 -4.97 4.87 8.94
N GLY A 64 -4.45 6.02 8.52
CA GLY A 64 -3.01 6.26 8.34
C GLY A 64 -2.51 5.91 6.94
N CYS A 65 -1.20 5.69 6.80
CA CYS A 65 -0.53 5.36 5.54
C CYS A 65 -0.18 3.86 5.39
N GLY A 66 -0.63 3.02 6.33
CA GLY A 66 -0.22 1.62 6.45
C GLY A 66 -0.58 0.74 5.25
N GLY A 67 -1.75 0.97 4.64
CA GLY A 67 -2.18 0.21 3.46
C GLY A 67 -1.26 0.39 2.26
N ALA A 68 -0.83 1.64 2.01
CA ALA A 68 0.12 1.95 0.94
C ALA A 68 1.52 1.38 1.21
N ILE A 69 1.97 1.42 2.46
CA ILE A 69 3.28 0.87 2.89
C ILE A 69 3.33 -0.65 2.67
N VAL A 70 2.23 -1.37 2.91
CA VAL A 70 2.17 -2.83 2.70
C VAL A 70 2.05 -3.20 1.21
N MET A 71 1.33 -2.39 0.43
CA MET A 71 1.12 -2.67 -0.99
C MET A 71 2.36 -2.43 -1.86
N MET A 72 3.24 -1.50 -1.51
CA MET A 72 4.44 -1.22 -2.31
C MET A 72 5.43 -2.40 -2.36
N PRO A 73 5.79 -3.07 -1.24
CA PRO A 73 6.57 -4.30 -1.26
C PRO A 73 5.92 -5.44 -2.05
N LEU A 74 4.59 -5.57 -1.99
CA LEU A 74 3.85 -6.56 -2.77
C LEU A 74 3.93 -6.28 -4.27
N TYR A 75 3.91 -5.00 -4.65
CA TYR A 75 4.10 -4.59 -6.03
C TYR A 75 5.51 -4.91 -6.52
N VAL A 76 6.54 -4.56 -5.74
CA VAL A 76 7.94 -4.88 -6.08
C VAL A 76 8.18 -6.39 -6.19
N ARG A 77 7.46 -7.20 -5.40
CA ARG A 77 7.45 -8.67 -5.52
C ARG A 77 6.69 -9.20 -6.74
N GLY A 78 6.04 -8.34 -7.52
CA GLY A 78 5.26 -8.71 -8.70
C GLY A 78 3.96 -9.44 -8.39
N SER A 79 3.45 -9.34 -7.16
CA SER A 79 2.23 -10.01 -6.70
C SER A 79 0.95 -9.22 -6.97
N VAL A 80 1.05 -7.90 -7.14
CA VAL A 80 -0.08 -6.99 -7.42
C VAL A 80 0.23 -6.12 -8.62
N SER A 81 -0.80 -5.65 -9.33
CA SER A 81 -0.63 -4.75 -10.49
C SER A 81 -0.41 -3.31 -10.06
N PHE A 82 0.17 -2.50 -10.94
CA PHE A 82 0.29 -1.05 -10.72
C PHE A 82 -1.07 -0.39 -10.44
N GLY A 83 -2.14 -0.83 -11.11
CA GLY A 83 -3.51 -0.36 -10.86
C GLY A 83 -3.97 -0.61 -9.42
N THR A 84 -3.51 -1.70 -8.79
CA THR A 84 -3.79 -2.01 -7.39
C THR A 84 -3.10 -1.04 -6.43
N VAL A 85 -1.85 -0.67 -6.72
CA VAL A 85 -1.11 0.34 -5.94
C VAL A 85 -1.80 1.69 -6.06
N VAL A 86 -2.18 2.10 -7.26
CA VAL A 86 -2.89 3.38 -7.47
C VAL A 86 -4.24 3.39 -6.76
N ALA A 87 -5.01 2.29 -6.84
CA ALA A 87 -6.28 2.17 -6.10
C ALA A 87 -6.08 2.36 -4.59
N THR A 88 -5.04 1.74 -4.04
CA THR A 88 -4.67 1.87 -2.62
C THR A 88 -4.31 3.31 -2.28
N LEU A 89 -3.47 3.96 -3.10
CA LEU A 89 -3.04 5.34 -2.87
C LEU A 89 -4.20 6.34 -2.96
N VAL A 90 -5.11 6.16 -3.91
CA VAL A 90 -6.31 7.03 -4.06
C VAL A 90 -7.29 6.82 -2.90
N ALA A 91 -7.44 5.60 -2.41
CA ALA A 91 -8.32 5.29 -1.28
C ALA A 91 -7.71 5.69 0.09
N THR A 92 -6.42 6.02 0.14
CA THR A 92 -5.72 6.34 1.40
C THR A 92 -6.10 7.73 1.89
N ALA A 93 -6.82 7.81 3.00
CA ALA A 93 -7.21 9.07 3.63
C ALA A 93 -6.11 9.67 4.55
N GLY A 94 -5.12 8.87 4.98
CA GLY A 94 -4.02 9.34 5.84
C GLY A 94 -4.42 9.60 7.30
N ASP A 95 -3.64 10.41 8.01
CA ASP A 95 -3.85 10.70 9.44
C ASP A 95 -5.02 11.67 9.71
N SER A 96 -5.44 12.42 8.70
CA SER A 96 -6.62 13.29 8.77
C SER A 96 -7.90 12.48 9.02
N ALA A 97 -7.89 11.20 8.68
CA ALA A 97 -9.01 10.31 8.87
C ALA A 97 -9.34 10.07 10.34
N PHE A 98 -8.35 10.13 11.25
CA PHE A 98 -8.60 10.06 12.69
C PHE A 98 -9.37 11.27 13.20
N VAL A 99 -9.04 12.46 12.69
CA VAL A 99 -9.70 13.72 13.05
C VAL A 99 -11.14 13.73 12.53
N ILE A 100 -11.36 13.28 11.29
CA ILE A 100 -12.70 13.21 10.69
C ILE A 100 -13.59 12.23 11.43
N ILE A 101 -13.08 11.04 11.77
CA ILE A 101 -13.83 10.06 12.58
C ILE A 101 -14.17 10.63 13.97
N ALA A 102 -13.27 11.40 14.57
CA ALA A 102 -13.46 11.98 15.90
C ALA A 102 -14.48 13.13 15.94
N LEU A 103 -14.49 14.02 14.93
CA LEU A 103 -15.41 15.17 14.91
C LEU A 103 -16.77 14.84 14.29
N ALA A 104 -16.80 14.04 13.22
CA ALA A 104 -18.02 13.79 12.45
C ALA A 104 -17.96 12.40 11.79
N PRO A 105 -18.35 11.32 12.50
CA PRO A 105 -18.25 9.96 12.00
C PRO A 105 -19.11 9.73 10.76
N GLU A 106 -20.26 10.39 10.66
CA GLU A 106 -21.13 10.35 9.49
C GLU A 106 -20.42 10.89 8.24
N ALA A 107 -19.76 12.06 8.34
CA ALA A 107 -18.98 12.64 7.24
C ALA A 107 -17.76 11.78 6.89
N GLY A 108 -17.15 11.12 7.87
CA GLY A 108 -16.07 10.16 7.66
C GLY A 108 -16.46 8.98 6.79
N VAL A 109 -17.62 8.37 7.06
CA VAL A 109 -18.12 7.25 6.25
C VAL A 109 -18.37 7.68 4.81
N TYR A 110 -18.94 8.87 4.58
CA TYR A 110 -19.12 9.39 3.21
C TYR A 110 -17.79 9.63 2.49
N ALA A 111 -16.81 10.24 3.15
CA ALA A 111 -15.49 10.49 2.57
C ALA A 111 -14.78 9.18 2.20
N TYR A 112 -14.82 8.19 3.10
CA TYR A 112 -14.23 6.87 2.86
C TYR A 112 -14.95 6.10 1.76
N ALA A 113 -16.28 6.17 1.69
CA ALA A 113 -17.05 5.53 0.63
C ALA A 113 -16.71 6.13 -0.74
N ILE A 114 -16.61 7.46 -0.83
CA ILE A 114 -16.21 8.14 -2.07
C ILE A 114 -14.78 7.76 -2.44
N ALA A 115 -13.83 7.77 -1.49
CA ALA A 115 -12.43 7.41 -1.72
C ALA A 115 -12.27 5.94 -2.17
N LEU A 116 -13.03 5.02 -1.59
CA LEU A 116 -13.08 3.63 -2.03
C LEU A 116 -13.59 3.55 -3.48
N VAL A 117 -14.74 4.16 -3.77
CA VAL A 117 -15.34 4.08 -5.10
C VAL A 117 -14.43 4.69 -6.17
N THR A 118 -13.86 5.88 -5.92
CA THR A 118 -12.94 6.53 -6.86
C THR A 118 -11.64 5.75 -6.99
N GLY A 119 -11.08 5.22 -5.90
CA GLY A 119 -9.88 4.40 -5.92
C GLY A 119 -10.05 3.11 -6.71
N VAL A 120 -11.17 2.40 -6.50
CA VAL A 120 -11.51 1.19 -7.26
C VAL A 120 -11.71 1.53 -8.74
N LEU A 121 -12.48 2.57 -9.05
CA LEU A 121 -12.72 2.98 -10.44
C LEU A 121 -11.43 3.35 -11.17
N PHE A 122 -10.56 4.15 -10.55
CA PHE A 122 -9.27 4.51 -11.14
C PHE A 122 -8.33 3.30 -11.25
N GLY A 123 -8.29 2.43 -10.24
CA GLY A 123 -7.50 1.21 -10.29
C GLY A 123 -7.90 0.29 -11.44
N TYR A 124 -9.20 0.04 -11.59
CA TYR A 124 -9.73 -0.74 -12.72
C TYR A 124 -9.55 -0.02 -14.05
N ALA A 125 -9.71 1.30 -14.10
CA ALA A 125 -9.47 2.05 -15.32
C ALA A 125 -8.00 1.92 -15.76
N ILE A 126 -7.04 2.01 -14.85
CA ILE A 126 -5.62 1.85 -15.16
C ILE A 126 -5.30 0.42 -15.61
N ASP A 127 -5.88 -0.58 -14.94
CA ASP A 127 -5.69 -2.00 -15.27
C ASP A 127 -6.33 -2.36 -16.64
N ALA A 128 -7.49 -1.76 -16.97
CA ALA A 128 -8.23 -2.01 -18.20
C ALA A 128 -7.75 -1.20 -19.41
N PHE A 129 -7.42 0.08 -19.24
CA PHE A 129 -6.94 0.94 -20.33
C PHE A 129 -5.47 0.73 -20.67
N GLY A 130 -4.71 0.03 -19.82
CA GLY A 130 -3.36 -0.43 -20.16
C GLY A 130 -2.44 0.69 -20.64
N LEU A 131 -2.39 1.82 -19.91
CA LEU A 131 -1.63 3.06 -20.16
C LEU A 131 -0.09 2.85 -20.25
N GLY A 132 0.39 1.93 -21.08
CA GLY A 132 1.81 1.55 -21.19
C GLY A 132 2.35 0.74 -20.00
N VAL A 133 1.55 0.58 -18.93
CA VAL A 133 1.97 -0.02 -17.66
C VAL A 133 2.13 -1.53 -17.72
N GLY A 134 1.55 -2.21 -18.71
CA GLY A 134 1.74 -3.65 -18.91
C GLY A 134 3.21 -4.05 -19.11
N ARG A 135 4.04 -3.15 -19.66
CA ARG A 135 5.50 -3.35 -19.74
C ARG A 135 6.19 -3.24 -18.38
N VAL A 136 5.71 -2.35 -17.51
CA VAL A 136 6.25 -2.15 -16.16
C VAL A 136 5.85 -3.30 -15.26
N ASP A 137 4.57 -3.70 -15.27
CA ASP A 137 4.09 -4.90 -14.59
C ASP A 137 4.83 -6.16 -15.08
N GLY A 138 5.11 -6.26 -16.39
CA GLY A 138 5.90 -7.33 -16.98
C GLY A 138 7.37 -7.32 -16.52
N ALA A 139 8.01 -6.16 -16.50
CA ALA A 139 9.38 -5.99 -16.03
C ALA A 139 9.51 -6.29 -14.53
N VAL A 140 8.59 -5.79 -13.70
CA VAL A 140 8.56 -6.08 -12.26
C VAL A 140 8.30 -7.56 -12.00
N ARG A 141 7.47 -8.22 -12.81
CA ARG A 141 7.29 -9.68 -12.73
C ARG A 141 8.58 -10.45 -13.05
N SER A 142 9.38 -10.00 -14.01
CA SER A 142 10.66 -10.64 -14.30
C SER A 142 11.66 -10.51 -13.14
N LEU A 143 11.62 -9.42 -12.37
CA LEU A 143 12.44 -9.23 -11.17
C LEU A 143 12.10 -10.22 -10.05
N ARG A 144 10.84 -10.67 -9.95
CA ARG A 144 10.44 -11.72 -8.98
C ARG A 144 11.12 -13.05 -9.26
N THR A 145 11.19 -13.48 -10.52
CA THR A 145 11.86 -14.74 -10.89
C THR A 145 13.32 -14.69 -10.44
N THR A 146 14.03 -13.59 -10.70
CA THR A 146 15.43 -13.42 -10.29
C THR A 146 15.64 -13.33 -8.77
N ALA A 147 14.66 -12.85 -8.00
CA ALA A 147 14.77 -12.72 -6.55
C ALA A 147 14.32 -13.97 -5.76
N THR A 148 13.49 -14.83 -6.36
CA THR A 148 12.99 -16.08 -5.73
C THR A 148 13.85 -17.27 -6.13
N ASP A 149 14.48 -17.22 -7.30
CA ASP A 149 15.59 -18.09 -7.65
C ASP A 149 16.82 -17.60 -6.90
N GLY A 150 16.96 -18.01 -5.64
CA GLY A 150 18.22 -17.90 -4.94
C GLY A 150 19.29 -18.68 -5.69
N GLY A 151 19.91 -18.09 -6.71
CA GLY A 151 21.21 -18.57 -7.14
C GLY A 151 22.18 -18.30 -5.97
N VAL A 152 22.80 -19.24 -5.26
CA VAL A 152 23.21 -20.63 -5.54
C VAL A 152 23.08 -21.07 -7.00
N ALA A 153 23.61 -20.22 -7.88
CA ALA A 153 24.51 -20.76 -8.87
C ALA A 153 25.65 -21.39 -8.07
N THR A 154 25.83 -22.69 -8.28
CA THR A 154 27.05 -23.48 -8.02
C THR A 154 28.31 -22.67 -7.71
#